data_AF-A0A657AJ50-F1
#
_entry.id   AF-A0A657AJ50-F1
#
_cell.length_a   1.000
_cell.length_b   1.000
_cell.length_c   1.000
_cell.angle_alpha   90.00
_cell.angle_beta   90.00
_cell.angle_gamma   90.00
#
_symmetry.space_group_name_H-M   'P 1'
#
loop_
_entity.id
_entity.type
_entity.pdbx_description
1 polymer ?
#
loop_
_entity_poly.entity_id
_entity_poly.type
_entity_poly.pdbx_seq_one_letter_code
_entity_poly.pdbx_strand_id
1 'polypeptide(L)'
;MDTYPPAMKPWILGLKDAIPLKRMGTEAEISSVICFLLSEGANFISGDCIRIDGAASQGGRVAPLPRANNSESYDGFHRAELPKIFQEEEE
;
A
#
# COMPACT_ATOMS: atom_id res chain seq x y z
N MET A 1 -9.70 6.13 -4.30
CA MET A 1 -10.43 4.91 -4.70
C MET A 1 -11.92 5.18 -4.99
N ASP A 2 -12.47 6.33 -4.59
CA ASP A 2 -13.91 6.58 -4.68
C ASP A 2 -14.43 6.94 -6.09
N THR A 3 -13.52 7.19 -7.03
CA THR A 3 -13.85 7.54 -8.42
C THR A 3 -14.07 6.30 -9.31
N TYR A 4 -13.84 5.09 -8.80
CA TYR A 4 -14.05 3.86 -9.56
C TYR A 4 -15.55 3.53 -9.69
N PRO A 5 -15.98 2.90 -10.82
CA PRO A 5 -17.36 2.47 -10.98
C PRO A 5 -17.83 1.55 -9.84
N PRO A 6 -19.12 1.56 -9.46
CA PRO A 6 -19.65 0.75 -8.36
C PRO A 6 -19.34 -0.74 -8.49
N ALA A 7 -19.32 -1.27 -9.71
CA ALA A 7 -19.00 -2.67 -10.00
C ALA A 7 -17.57 -3.08 -9.58
N MET A 8 -16.64 -2.14 -9.45
CA MET A 8 -15.26 -2.41 -9.04
C MET A 8 -15.07 -2.40 -7.52
N LYS A 9 -16.03 -1.87 -6.75
CA LYS A 9 -15.90 -1.74 -5.29
C LYS A 9 -15.59 -3.06 -4.58
N PRO A 10 -16.29 -4.19 -4.84
CA PRO A 10 -16.01 -5.45 -4.16
C PRO A 10 -14.59 -5.96 -4.43
N TRP A 11 -14.09 -5.74 -5.65
CA TRP A 11 -12.73 -6.12 -6.01
C TRP A 11 -11.69 -5.24 -5.30
N ILE A 12 -11.91 -3.93 -5.23
CA ILE A 12 -11.02 -2.97 -4.54
C ILE A 12 -10.89 -3.32 -3.06
N LEU A 13 -12.01 -3.65 -2.39
CA LEU A 13 -12.02 -4.06 -0.99
C LEU A 13 -11.18 -5.32 -0.73
N GLY A 14 -11.20 -6.27 -1.68
CA GLY A 14 -10.41 -7.51 -1.58
C GLY A 14 -8.93 -7.38 -1.96
N LEU A 15 -8.45 -6.23 -2.46
CA LEU A 15 -7.06 -6.08 -2.90
C LEU A 15 -6.06 -6.32 -1.77
N LYS A 16 -6.38 -5.85 -0.55
CA LYS A 16 -5.54 -6.04 0.64
C LYS A 16 -5.23 -7.51 0.93
N ASP A 17 -6.11 -8.44 0.55
CA ASP A 17 -5.92 -9.86 0.83
C ASP A 17 -4.83 -10.52 -0.01
N ALA A 18 -4.52 -9.94 -1.18
CA ALA A 18 -3.42 -10.36 -2.02
C ALA A 18 -2.06 -9.81 -1.55
N ILE A 19 -2.06 -8.86 -0.61
CA ILE A 19 -0.85 -8.21 -0.09
C ILE A 19 -0.39 -8.97 1.16
N PRO A 20 0.88 -9.43 1.25
CA PRO A 20 1.41 -10.05 2.46
C PRO A 20 1.27 -9.21 3.74
N LEU A 21 1.36 -7.87 3.64
CA LEU A 21 1.08 -6.97 4.77
C LEU A 21 -0.41 -6.81 5.13
N LYS A 22 -1.33 -7.38 4.34
CA LYS A 22 -2.80 -7.37 4.58
C LYS A 22 -3.43 -5.99 4.75
N ARG A 23 -2.84 -4.98 4.14
CA ARG A 23 -3.35 -3.60 4.12
C ARG A 23 -2.97 -2.90 2.83
N MET A 24 -3.69 -1.83 2.53
CA MET A 24 -3.28 -0.90 1.49
C MET A 24 -2.09 -0.06 2.00
N GLY A 25 -1.14 0.23 1.10
CA GLY A 25 -0.08 1.20 1.38
C GLY A 25 -0.64 2.61 1.40
N THR A 26 -0.01 3.49 2.17
CA THR A 26 -0.35 4.91 2.18
C THR A 26 0.51 5.69 1.20
N GLU A 27 0.04 6.85 0.77
CA GLU A 27 0.84 7.79 -0.02
C GLU A 27 2.10 8.26 0.73
N ALA A 28 2.08 8.28 2.07
CA ALA A 28 3.20 8.69 2.90
C ALA A 28 4.32 7.64 2.89
N GLU A 29 3.99 6.34 2.88
CA GLU A 29 4.94 5.24 2.73
C GLU A 29 5.63 5.26 1.38
N ILE A 30 4.90 5.57 0.32
CA ILE A 30 5.47 5.71 -1.04
C ILE A 30 6.38 6.93 -1.10
N SER A 31 5.93 8.06 -0.56
CA SER A 31 6.64 9.33 -0.63
C SER A 31 7.93 9.33 0.19
N SER A 32 7.97 8.64 1.33
CA SER A 32 9.17 8.58 2.19
C SER A 32 10.36 7.91 1.48
N VAL A 33 10.10 6.84 0.70
CA VAL A 33 11.13 6.18 -0.12
C VAL A 33 11.61 7.10 -1.23
N ILE A 34 10.71 7.87 -1.86
CA ILE A 34 11.09 8.87 -2.87
C ILE A 34 11.98 9.95 -2.26
N CYS A 35 11.61 10.49 -1.09
CA CYS A 35 12.42 11.46 -0.38
C CYS A 35 13.80 10.92 -0.01
N PHE A 36 13.89 9.65 0.39
CA PHE A 36 15.18 8.98 0.59
C PHE A 36 16.01 8.93 -0.70
N LEU A 37 15.40 8.53 -1.82
CA LEU A 37 16.10 8.47 -3.13
C LEU A 37 16.55 9.83 -3.65
N LEU A 38 15.91 10.92 -3.22
CA LEU A 38 16.31 12.30 -3.52
C LEU A 38 17.34 12.87 -2.53
N SER A 39 17.67 12.14 -1.46
CA SER A 39 18.64 12.57 -0.46
C SER A 39 20.07 12.20 -0.84
N GLU A 40 21.06 12.84 -0.20
CA GLU A 40 22.48 12.49 -0.37
C GLU A 40 22.79 11.03 0.01
N GLY A 41 21.96 10.42 0.88
CA GLY A 41 22.09 9.02 1.28
C GLY A 41 21.91 8.02 0.13
N ALA A 42 21.31 8.44 -0.99
CA ALA A 42 21.08 7.61 -2.16
C ALA A 42 22.05 7.85 -3.32
N ASN A 43 23.13 8.64 -3.13
CA ASN A 43 24.06 9.03 -4.20
C ASN A 43 24.75 7.86 -4.95
N PHE A 44 24.70 6.63 -4.42
CA PHE A 44 25.25 5.44 -5.07
C PHE A 44 24.19 4.46 -5.57
N ILE A 45 22.91 4.87 -5.60
CA ILE A 45 21.79 4.09 -6.11
C ILE A 45 21.41 4.65 -7.49
N SER A 46 21.47 3.81 -8.53
CA SER A 46 21.07 4.20 -9.89
C SER A 46 20.66 2.99 -10.71
N GLY A 47 19.71 3.19 -11.64
CA GLY A 47 19.29 2.17 -12.60
C GLY A 47 18.46 1.02 -12.02
N ASP A 48 17.96 1.16 -10.78
CA ASP A 48 17.21 0.10 -10.11
C ASP A 48 15.72 0.44 -9.91
N CYS A 49 14.90 -0.59 -9.74
CA CYS A 49 13.46 -0.49 -9.53
C CYS A 49 13.09 -0.92 -8.11
N ILE A 50 12.81 0.06 -7.23
CA ILE A 50 12.43 -0.20 -5.84
C ILE A 50 10.91 -0.38 -5.75
N ARG A 51 10.46 -1.57 -5.33
CA ARG A 51 9.04 -1.86 -5.12
C ARG A 51 8.59 -1.42 -3.73
N ILE A 52 7.51 -0.64 -3.69
CA ILE A 52 6.86 -0.14 -2.48
C ILE A 52 5.41 -0.65 -2.47
N ASP A 53 5.24 -1.96 -2.32
CA ASP A 53 3.97 -2.65 -2.58
C ASP A 53 3.54 -3.62 -1.47
N GLY A 54 4.13 -3.54 -0.28
CA GLY A 54 3.84 -4.46 0.82
C GLY A 54 4.07 -5.94 0.48
N ALA A 55 5.00 -6.19 -0.45
CA ALA A 55 5.32 -7.50 -1.04
C ALA A 55 4.20 -8.11 -1.90
N ALA A 56 3.25 -7.31 -2.40
CA ALA A 56 2.19 -7.78 -3.30
C ALA A 56 2.75 -8.54 -4.51
N SER A 57 3.83 -8.06 -5.12
CA SER A 57 4.47 -8.73 -6.26
C SER A 57 5.20 -10.03 -5.90
N GLN A 58 5.30 -10.38 -4.61
CA GLN A 58 5.83 -11.67 -4.14
C GLN A 58 4.72 -12.62 -3.68
N GLY A 59 3.47 -12.15 -3.63
CA GLY A 59 2.31 -12.97 -3.27
C GLY A 59 2.01 -14.01 -4.35
N GLY A 60 2.01 -15.29 -3.96
CA GLY A 60 1.53 -16.38 -4.81
C GLY A 60 0.02 -16.54 -4.69
N ARG A 61 -0.66 -16.86 -5.81
CA ARG A 61 -2.11 -17.15 -5.82
C ARG A 61 -2.48 -18.57 -5.36
N VAL A 62 -1.47 -19.40 -5.10
CA VAL A 62 -1.64 -20.85 -4.88
C VAL A 62 -2.08 -21.17 -3.46
N ALA A 63 -1.63 -20.38 -2.47
CA ALA A 63 -1.95 -20.61 -1.06
C ALA A 63 -2.45 -19.32 -0.40
N PRO A 64 -3.47 -19.39 0.47
CA PRO A 64 -3.95 -18.22 1.19
C PRO A 64 -2.86 -17.69 2.13
N LEU A 65 -2.61 -16.38 2.06
CA LEU A 65 -1.65 -15.71 2.93
C LEU A 65 -2.23 -15.59 4.36
N PRO A 66 -1.46 -15.89 5.41
CA PRO A 66 -1.89 -15.73 6.79
C PRO A 66 -2.15 -14.25 7.13
N ARG A 67 -2.76 -14.00 8.28
CA ARG A 67 -2.90 -12.64 8.82
C ARG A 67 -1.51 -12.05 9.08
N ALA A 68 -1.31 -10.80 8.66
CA ALA A 68 -0.10 -10.06 8.97
C ALA A 68 -0.07 -9.67 10.46
N ASN A 69 1.12 -9.73 11.07
CA ASN A 69 1.39 -9.21 12.41
C ASN A 69 2.28 -7.98 12.28
N ASN A 70 2.15 -7.01 13.19
CA ASN A 70 2.93 -5.76 13.20
C ASN A 70 2.87 -4.98 11.88
N SER A 71 1.70 -4.98 11.23
CA SER A 71 1.46 -4.26 9.98
C SER A 71 0.84 -2.90 10.29
N GLU A 72 1.67 -1.96 10.71
CA GLU A 72 1.27 -0.58 10.97
C GLU A 72 1.53 0.28 9.72
N SER A 73 0.62 1.21 9.44
CA SER A 73 0.78 2.19 8.36
C SER A 73 1.56 3.40 8.85
N TYR A 74 2.49 3.90 8.04
CA TYR A 74 3.01 5.26 8.24
C TYR A 74 2.08 6.27 7.57
N ASP A 75 1.61 7.26 8.32
CA ASP A 75 0.83 8.38 7.79
C ASP A 75 1.48 9.71 8.22
N GLY A 76 2.31 10.24 7.33
CA GLY A 76 3.06 11.47 7.54
C GLY A 76 2.38 12.72 6.98
N PHE A 77 1.22 12.60 6.33
CA PHE A 77 0.61 13.72 5.62
C PHE A 77 -0.64 14.23 6.33
N HIS A 78 -0.57 15.48 6.80
CA HIS A 78 -1.66 16.15 7.50
C HIS A 78 -2.98 16.31 6.71
N ARG A 79 -3.00 15.97 5.41
CA ARG A 79 -4.18 16.02 4.53
C ARG A 79 -4.53 14.67 3.92
N ALA A 80 -3.87 13.60 4.36
CA ALA A 80 -4.28 12.26 3.97
C ALA A 80 -5.68 12.02 4.54
N GLU A 81 -6.59 11.53 3.70
CA GLU A 81 -7.93 11.12 4.09
C GLU A 81 -8.15 9.70 3.58
N LEU A 82 -8.61 8.82 4.47
CA LEU A 82 -8.97 7.46 4.08
C LEU A 82 -10.11 7.52 3.05
N PRO A 83 -9.99 6.88 1.87
CA PRO A 83 -11.06 6.87 0.89
C PRO A 83 -12.38 6.33 1.47
N LYS A 84 -13.53 6.90 1.05
CA LYS A 84 -14.86 6.56 1.60
C LYS A 84 -15.18 5.07 1.52
N ILE A 85 -14.76 4.42 0.43
CA ILE A 85 -14.94 2.98 0.26
C ILE A 85 -14.34 2.15 1.40
N PHE A 86 -13.30 2.65 2.09
CA PHE A 86 -12.67 1.96 3.22
C PHE A 86 -13.15 2.46 4.58
N GLN A 87 -13.94 3.54 4.63
CA GLN A 87 -14.55 4.05 5.87
C GLN A 87 -15.81 3.25 6.24
N GLU A 88 -16.53 2.71 5.24
CA GLU A 88 -17.79 1.96 5.42
C GLU A 88 -17.60 0.57 6.10
N GLU A 89 -16.36 0.07 6.25
CA GLU A 89 -16.06 -1.22 6.92
C GLU A 89 -15.92 -1.11 8.46
N GLU A 90 -15.88 0.09 9.05
CA GLU A 90 -15.68 0.29 10.50
C GLU A 90 -16.98 0.37 11.34
N GLU A 91 -18.16 0.12 10.75
CA GLU A 91 -19.45 -0.03 11.46
C GLU A 91 -19.85 -1.49 11.76
#